data_AF-A0AAN9UU14-F1
#
_entry.id   AF-A0AAN9UU14-F1
#
_cell.length_a   1.000
_cell.length_b   1.000
_cell.length_c   1.000
_cell.angle_alpha   90.00
_cell.angle_beta   90.00
_cell.angle_gamma   90.00
#
_symmetry.space_group_name_H-M   'P 1'
#
loop_
_entity.id
_entity.type
_entity.pdbx_description
1 polymer ?
#
loop_
_entity_poly.entity_id
_entity_poly.type
_entity_poly.pdbx_seq_one_letter_code
_entity_poly.pdbx_strand_id
1 'polypeptide(L)'
;MVGHQVLLQLVKPSGRLWQAYTVFLKYVTESLASSQVEGEFAGMVKLHALAPDLVPKPIARGKLKESESAIASPEGAGGRATTYFLITEFKNFTSSNVLPDAAKLGARLAALHRRSALTMLGGTSTSTSGGRFGFGIQTYDGSRTQAVGWQDRWTPFFAQLLAEAYRQDTEANGTWPELEAAYQRVQSHLIPRLIGALEADGRSVTPVLIHGDLWDRNVGVEQNTSDPWIFDCGVYYAHHEMELGIWRAENIG
;
A
#
# COMPACT_ATOMS: atom_id res chain seq x y z
N MET A 1 -5.26 11.21 3.39
CA MET A 1 -6.39 10.41 3.93
C MET A 1 -6.52 10.67 5.43
N VAL A 2 -7.73 10.77 5.98
CA VAL A 2 -7.94 10.97 7.43
C VAL A 2 -8.68 9.77 8.00
N GLY A 3 -8.19 9.21 9.11
CA GLY A 3 -8.75 8.03 9.77
C GLY A 3 -9.31 8.35 11.16
N HIS A 4 -10.41 7.70 11.52
CA HIS A 4 -11.09 7.86 12.82
C HIS A 4 -11.54 6.51 13.36
N GLN A 5 -11.48 6.35 14.69
CA GLN A 5 -12.21 5.30 15.37
C GLN A 5 -13.71 5.64 15.35
N VAL A 6 -14.55 4.72 14.88
CA VAL A 6 -16.00 4.91 14.84
C VAL A 6 -16.76 3.67 15.32
N LEU A 7 -17.96 3.90 15.85
CA LEU A 7 -18.89 2.82 16.17
C LEU A 7 -19.79 2.56 14.95
N LEU A 8 -19.60 1.42 14.30
CA LEU A 8 -20.48 0.98 13.23
C LEU A 8 -21.70 0.29 13.83
N GLN A 9 -22.88 0.90 13.65
CA GLN A 9 -24.15 0.36 14.09
C GLN A 9 -24.89 -0.28 12.90
N LEU A 10 -25.15 -1.59 13.00
CA LEU A 10 -26.03 -2.28 12.07
C LEU A 10 -27.46 -2.17 12.58
N VAL A 11 -28.32 -1.53 11.79
CA VAL A 11 -29.72 -1.26 12.13
C VAL A 11 -30.62 -2.05 11.19
N LYS A 12 -31.65 -2.72 11.72
CA LYS A 12 -32.66 -3.42 10.91
C LYS A 12 -33.47 -2.40 10.09
N PRO A 13 -34.14 -2.82 9.00
CA PRO A 13 -35.08 -1.96 8.28
C PRO A 13 -36.16 -1.32 9.18
N SER A 14 -36.46 -1.95 10.32
CA SER A 14 -37.38 -1.45 11.34
C SER A 14 -36.80 -0.32 12.22
N GLY A 15 -35.58 0.16 11.95
CA GLY A 15 -34.89 1.18 12.76
C GLY A 15 -34.29 0.68 14.09
N ARG A 16 -34.42 -0.61 14.42
CA ARG A 16 -33.88 -1.18 15.66
C ARG A 16 -32.42 -1.56 15.49
N LEU A 17 -31.57 -1.13 16.43
CA LEU A 17 -30.18 -1.57 16.52
C LEU A 17 -30.13 -3.11 16.61
N TRP A 18 -29.37 -3.72 15.72
CA TRP A 18 -29.11 -5.15 15.71
C TRP A 18 -27.78 -5.47 16.37
N GLN A 19 -26.71 -4.79 15.97
CA GLN A 19 -25.37 -5.02 16.49
C GLN A 19 -24.51 -3.76 16.33
N ALA A 20 -23.51 -3.60 17.19
CA ALA A 20 -22.54 -2.51 17.09
C ALA A 20 -21.13 -3.09 17.11
N TYR A 21 -20.24 -2.53 16.28
CA TYR A 21 -18.85 -2.92 16.15
C TYR A 21 -17.96 -1.68 16.20
N THR A 22 -16.82 -1.76 16.89
CA THR A 22 -15.78 -0.74 16.78
C THR A 22 -14.98 -1.01 15.52
N VAL A 23 -14.90 -0.02 14.63
CA VAL A 23 -14.17 -0.11 13.37
C VAL A 23 -13.29 1.12 13.20
N PHE A 24 -12.29 1.01 12.33
CA PHE A 24 -11.53 2.16 11.87
C PHE A 24 -12.08 2.60 10.51
N LEU A 25 -12.44 3.87 10.40
CA LEU A 25 -13.01 4.47 9.21
C LEU A 25 -12.04 5.51 8.66
N LYS A 26 -11.66 5.37 7.40
CA LYS A 26 -10.97 6.40 6.65
C LYS A 26 -11.88 6.99 5.60
N TYR A 27 -11.68 8.28 5.29
CA TYR A 27 -12.31 8.91 4.15
C TYR A 27 -11.32 9.79 3.37
N VAL A 28 -11.57 9.92 2.07
CA VAL A 28 -10.79 10.73 1.13
C VAL A 28 -11.73 11.52 0.24
N THR A 29 -11.44 12.81 0.10
CA THR A 29 -12.20 13.76 -0.71
C THR A 29 -11.26 14.43 -1.71
N GLU A 30 -10.98 13.73 -2.81
CA GLU A 30 -10.14 14.24 -3.90
C GLU A 30 -10.47 13.52 -5.22
N SER A 31 -9.90 14.00 -6.33
CA SER A 31 -10.14 13.45 -7.66
C SER A 31 -9.77 11.97 -7.79
N LEU A 32 -8.74 11.51 -7.06
CA LEU A 32 -8.25 10.13 -7.07
C LEU A 32 -8.78 9.28 -5.90
N ALA A 33 -9.72 9.81 -5.10
CA ALA A 33 -10.22 9.14 -3.90
C ALA A 33 -10.78 7.73 -4.16
N SER A 34 -11.47 7.55 -5.30
CA SER A 34 -12.06 6.25 -5.68
C SER A 34 -10.98 5.18 -5.87
N SER A 35 -9.97 5.49 -6.68
CA SER A 35 -8.93 4.55 -7.06
C SER A 35 -7.95 4.29 -5.91
N GLN A 36 -7.66 5.29 -5.07
CA GLN A 36 -6.87 5.09 -3.85
C GLN A 36 -7.54 4.11 -2.88
N VAL A 37 -8.83 4.33 -2.60
CA VAL A 37 -9.59 3.46 -1.70
C VAL A 37 -9.74 2.04 -2.28
N GLU A 38 -9.89 1.90 -3.61
CA GLU A 38 -9.86 0.61 -4.30
C GLU A 38 -8.51 -0.10 -4.14
N GLY A 39 -7.42 0.62 -4.43
CA GLY A 39 -6.04 0.13 -4.36
C GLY A 39 -5.70 -0.40 -2.97
N GLU A 40 -5.91 0.42 -1.95
CA GLU A 40 -5.64 0.06 -0.55
C GLU A 40 -6.51 -1.12 -0.11
N PHE A 41 -7.82 -1.10 -0.38
CA PHE A 41 -8.71 -2.18 0.04
C PHE A 41 -8.32 -3.52 -0.58
N ALA A 42 -8.06 -3.57 -1.90
CA ALA A 42 -7.67 -4.81 -2.56
C ALA A 42 -6.31 -5.32 -2.06
N GLY A 43 -5.39 -4.40 -1.73
CA GLY A 43 -4.11 -4.74 -1.12
C GLY A 43 -4.26 -5.32 0.27
N MET A 44 -5.00 -4.64 1.15
CA MET A 44 -5.30 -5.10 2.50
C MET A 44 -6.01 -6.46 2.49
N VAL A 45 -6.90 -6.72 1.52
CA VAL A 45 -7.58 -8.02 1.38
C VAL A 45 -6.57 -9.13 1.14
N LYS A 46 -5.61 -8.93 0.23
CA LYS A 46 -4.58 -9.94 -0.09
C LYS A 46 -3.59 -10.10 1.06
N LEU A 47 -3.14 -9.01 1.66
CA LEU A 47 -2.23 -9.03 2.80
C LEU A 47 -2.87 -9.74 4.00
N HIS A 48 -4.11 -9.41 4.36
CA HIS A 48 -4.85 -10.06 5.45
C HIS A 48 -5.08 -11.54 5.20
N ALA A 49 -5.39 -11.94 3.96
CA ALA A 49 -5.53 -13.36 3.60
C ALA A 49 -4.22 -14.15 3.83
N LEU A 50 -3.07 -13.50 3.63
CA LEU A 50 -1.76 -14.10 3.87
C LEU A 50 -1.30 -13.94 5.33
N ALA A 51 -1.68 -12.91 6.06
CA ALA A 51 -1.20 -12.63 7.41
C ALA A 51 -2.30 -11.99 8.29
N PRO A 52 -3.33 -12.75 8.68
CA PRO A 52 -4.46 -12.22 9.44
C PRO A 52 -4.10 -11.77 10.86
N ASP A 53 -2.92 -12.18 11.35
CA ASP A 53 -2.32 -11.83 12.63
C ASP A 53 -1.37 -10.62 12.55
N LEU A 54 -1.16 -10.06 11.36
CA LEU A 54 -0.28 -8.90 11.10
C LEU A 54 -1.02 -7.74 10.46
N VAL A 55 -2.12 -7.99 9.73
CA VAL A 55 -2.81 -6.98 8.91
C VAL A 55 -4.26 -6.90 9.37
N PRO A 56 -4.78 -5.72 9.78
CA PRO A 56 -6.18 -5.57 10.18
C PRO A 56 -7.13 -6.01 9.07
N LYS A 57 -8.25 -6.65 9.44
CA LYS A 57 -9.21 -7.13 8.45
C LYS A 57 -9.85 -5.96 7.68
N PRO A 58 -9.75 -5.87 6.35
CA PRO A 58 -10.56 -4.94 5.58
C PRO A 58 -12.02 -5.41 5.59
N ILE A 59 -12.95 -4.49 5.87
CA ILE A 59 -14.38 -4.80 6.07
C ILE A 59 -15.19 -4.33 4.87
N ALA A 60 -15.08 -3.05 4.51
CA ALA A 60 -15.87 -2.45 3.45
C ALA A 60 -15.20 -1.21 2.87
N ARG A 61 -15.65 -0.82 1.68
CA ARG A 61 -15.34 0.48 1.07
C ARG A 61 -16.53 0.96 0.25
N GLY A 62 -16.56 2.25 -0.06
CA GLY A 62 -17.62 2.78 -0.93
C GLY A 62 -17.59 4.29 -1.10
N LYS A 63 -18.55 4.79 -1.86
CA LYS A 63 -18.83 6.22 -2.03
C LYS A 63 -19.78 6.68 -0.93
N LEU A 64 -19.46 7.78 -0.23
CA LEU A 64 -20.40 8.40 0.70
C LEU A 64 -21.54 9.06 -0.07
N LYS A 65 -22.76 8.94 0.46
CA LYS A 65 -23.91 9.68 -0.04
C LYS A 65 -23.72 11.16 0.29
N GLU A 66 -23.76 12.02 -0.73
CA GLU A 66 -23.68 13.47 -0.51
C GLU A 66 -24.88 13.94 0.33
N SER A 67 -24.64 14.79 1.34
CA SER A 67 -25.74 15.49 2.00
C SER A 67 -26.26 16.59 1.07
N GLU A 68 -27.56 16.83 1.08
CA GLU A 68 -28.19 17.95 0.38
C GLU A 68 -27.64 19.32 0.84
N SER A 69 -26.93 19.36 1.99
CA SER A 69 -26.40 20.57 2.63
C SER A 69 -24.93 20.89 2.35
N ALA A 70 -24.18 20.07 1.59
CA ALA A 70 -22.77 20.34 1.32
C ALA A 70 -22.62 21.51 0.33
N ILE A 71 -22.13 22.64 0.84
CA ILE A 71 -21.91 23.91 0.13
C ILE A 71 -21.10 23.66 -1.16
N ALA A 72 -21.59 24.16 -2.29
CA ALA A 72 -20.87 24.16 -3.55
C ALA A 72 -19.54 24.90 -3.38
N SER A 73 -18.43 24.29 -3.82
CA SER A 73 -17.15 24.98 -3.86
C SER A 73 -17.29 26.28 -4.67
N PRO A 74 -16.65 27.39 -4.24
CA PRO A 74 -16.69 28.64 -5.00
C PRO A 74 -16.14 28.43 -6.41
N GLU A 75 -16.74 29.16 -7.35
CA GLU A 75 -16.58 29.02 -8.80
C GLU A 75 -15.11 28.97 -9.26
N GLY A 76 -14.78 27.99 -10.12
CA GLY A 76 -13.52 28.00 -10.87
C GLY A 76 -12.95 26.64 -11.31
N ALA A 77 -13.32 25.54 -10.67
CA ALA A 77 -12.89 24.19 -11.09
C ALA A 77 -14.08 23.21 -10.99
N GLY A 78 -14.55 22.74 -12.14
CA GLY A 78 -15.77 21.94 -12.26
C GLY A 78 -15.70 20.59 -11.53
N GLY A 79 -16.65 20.36 -10.63
CA GLY A 79 -16.96 19.06 -10.02
C GLY A 79 -17.15 19.11 -8.50
N ARG A 80 -18.29 18.63 -7.99
CA ARG A 80 -18.50 18.43 -6.55
C ARG A 80 -17.58 17.30 -6.09
N ALA A 81 -16.69 17.56 -5.13
CA ALA A 81 -15.72 16.58 -4.67
C ALA A 81 -16.44 15.39 -4.03
N THR A 82 -16.40 14.23 -4.70
CA THR A 82 -16.98 12.99 -4.17
C THR A 82 -16.08 12.44 -3.06
N THR A 83 -16.68 12.06 -1.93
CA THR A 83 -15.94 11.43 -0.83
C THR A 83 -16.10 9.92 -0.87
N TYR A 84 -14.99 9.20 -0.74
CA TYR A 84 -14.95 7.73 -0.61
C TYR A 84 -14.48 7.33 0.78
N PHE A 85 -14.86 6.13 1.21
CA PHE A 85 -14.52 5.60 2.52
C PHE A 85 -13.93 4.19 2.44
N LEU A 86 -13.11 3.88 3.44
CA LEU A 86 -12.56 2.56 3.74
C LEU A 86 -12.83 2.22 5.21
N ILE A 87 -13.32 1.01 5.48
CA ILE A 87 -13.56 0.48 6.82
C ILE A 87 -12.67 -0.74 7.02
N THR A 88 -11.93 -0.74 8.12
CA THR A 88 -11.14 -1.89 8.58
C THR A 88 -11.48 -2.25 10.02
N GLU A 89 -11.06 -3.44 10.45
CA GLU A 89 -11.03 -3.82 11.85
C GLU A 89 -10.28 -2.77 12.66
N PHE A 90 -10.86 -2.38 13.80
CA PHE A 90 -10.19 -1.50 14.74
C PHE A 90 -9.17 -2.28 15.57
N LYS A 91 -7.92 -1.79 15.59
CA LYS A 91 -6.88 -2.24 16.51
C LYS A 91 -6.55 -1.12 17.48
N ASN A 92 -6.51 -1.47 18.77
CA ASN A 92 -6.16 -0.53 19.82
C ASN A 92 -4.65 -0.49 19.99
N PHE A 93 -4.00 0.49 19.37
CA PHE A 93 -2.55 0.64 19.43
C PHE A 93 -2.09 1.44 20.64
N THR A 94 -0.86 1.18 21.07
CA THR A 94 -0.13 2.06 21.99
C THR A 94 0.13 3.43 21.35
N SER A 95 0.70 4.37 22.11
CA SER A 95 1.13 5.65 21.56
C SER A 95 2.07 5.46 20.36
N SER A 96 1.95 6.35 19.37
CA SER A 96 2.64 6.25 18.07
C SER A 96 4.16 6.35 18.13
N ASN A 97 4.74 6.68 19.30
CA ASN A 97 6.18 6.71 19.54
C ASN A 97 6.73 5.35 20.02
N VAL A 98 5.88 4.35 20.23
CA VAL A 98 6.31 3.00 20.61
C VAL A 98 6.55 2.20 19.33
N LEU A 99 7.81 1.94 19.05
CA LEU A 99 8.20 1.05 17.96
C LEU A 99 7.93 -0.41 18.34
N PRO A 100 7.58 -1.26 17.36
CA PRO A 100 7.44 -2.69 17.58
C PRO A 100 8.79 -3.34 17.93
N ASP A 101 8.74 -4.50 18.56
CA ASP A 101 9.89 -5.39 18.60
C ASP A 101 10.31 -5.74 17.17
N ALA A 102 11.53 -5.33 16.79
CA ALA A 102 12.04 -5.45 15.43
C ALA A 102 12.20 -6.92 15.00
N ALA A 103 12.60 -7.81 15.92
CA ALA A 103 12.75 -9.23 15.63
C ALA A 103 11.39 -9.89 15.38
N LYS A 104 10.37 -9.51 16.17
CA LYS A 104 8.99 -9.97 16.02
C LYS A 104 8.36 -9.47 14.73
N LEU A 105 8.49 -8.19 14.40
CA LEU A 105 8.03 -7.63 13.14
C LEU A 105 8.73 -8.31 11.95
N GLY A 106 10.06 -8.41 11.99
CA GLY A 106 10.86 -9.07 10.96
C GLY A 106 10.47 -10.53 10.72
N ALA A 107 10.22 -11.29 11.80
CA ALA A 107 9.76 -12.68 11.70
C ALA A 107 8.39 -12.79 11.02
N ARG A 108 7.44 -11.89 11.35
CA ARG A 108 6.10 -11.88 10.73
C ARG A 108 6.13 -11.45 9.27
N LEU A 109 6.94 -10.46 8.90
CA LEU A 109 7.17 -10.04 7.51
C LEU A 109 7.81 -11.16 6.68
N ALA A 110 8.82 -11.84 7.22
CA ALA A 110 9.44 -12.99 6.56
C ALA A 110 8.42 -14.12 6.33
N ALA A 111 7.53 -14.37 7.30
CA ALA A 111 6.48 -15.37 7.17
C ALA A 111 5.44 -14.97 6.10
N LEU A 112 5.02 -13.70 6.06
CA LEU A 112 4.16 -13.14 5.00
C LEU A 112 4.79 -13.34 3.63
N HIS A 113 6.04 -12.93 3.43
CA HIS A 113 6.74 -13.05 2.15
C HIS A 113 6.89 -14.51 1.70
N ARG A 114 7.21 -15.44 2.63
CA ARG A 114 7.29 -16.87 2.33
C ARG A 114 5.94 -17.45 1.90
N ARG A 115 4.85 -17.12 2.61
CA ARG A 115 3.51 -17.58 2.24
C ARG A 115 3.10 -17.02 0.87
N SER A 116 3.40 -15.76 0.61
CA SER A 116 3.20 -15.16 -0.71
C SER A 116 3.95 -15.95 -1.79
N ALA A 117 5.25 -16.20 -1.63
CA ALA A 117 6.05 -16.98 -2.57
C ALA A 117 5.46 -18.37 -2.85
N LEU A 118 4.97 -19.06 -1.82
CA LEU A 118 4.34 -20.39 -1.97
C LEU A 118 3.05 -20.34 -2.80
N THR A 119 2.23 -19.31 -2.64
CA THR A 119 1.03 -19.12 -3.48
C THR A 119 1.37 -18.89 -4.96
N MET A 120 2.60 -18.46 -5.27
CA MET A 120 3.07 -18.28 -6.65
C MET A 120 3.54 -19.62 -7.26
N LEU A 121 4.20 -20.46 -6.48
CA LEU A 121 4.82 -21.72 -6.96
C LEU A 121 3.84 -22.90 -7.05
N GLY A 122 2.70 -22.82 -6.35
CA GLY A 122 1.80 -23.96 -6.15
C GLY A 122 0.94 -24.39 -7.35
N GLY A 123 1.01 -23.72 -8.51
CA GLY A 123 0.23 -24.09 -9.71
C GLY A 123 -1.31 -24.10 -9.52
N THR A 124 -1.80 -23.65 -8.38
CA THR A 124 -3.24 -23.54 -8.12
C THR A 124 -3.79 -22.40 -8.97
N SER A 125 -4.98 -22.61 -9.54
CA SER A 125 -5.77 -21.64 -10.35
C SER A 125 -6.04 -20.28 -9.65
N THR A 126 -5.51 -20.08 -8.44
CA THR A 126 -5.63 -18.90 -7.58
C THR A 126 -4.40 -17.98 -7.60
N SER A 127 -3.30 -18.32 -8.29
CA SER A 127 -2.15 -17.42 -8.44
C SER A 127 -2.52 -16.20 -9.30
N THR A 128 -2.89 -15.10 -8.64
CA THR A 128 -3.40 -13.89 -9.33
C THR A 128 -2.35 -13.11 -10.11
N SER A 129 -1.05 -13.42 -9.94
CA SER A 129 0.06 -12.71 -10.59
C SER A 129 0.70 -13.51 -11.72
N GLY A 130 0.49 -14.84 -11.78
CA GLY A 130 1.19 -15.72 -12.72
C GLY A 130 2.72 -15.75 -12.53
N GLY A 131 3.24 -15.44 -11.34
CA GLY A 131 4.69 -15.38 -11.10
C GLY A 131 5.36 -14.11 -11.62
N ARG A 132 4.60 -13.03 -11.81
CA ARG A 132 5.06 -11.74 -12.33
C ARG A 132 5.18 -10.68 -11.22
N PHE A 133 5.94 -9.64 -11.48
CA PHE A 133 6.05 -8.43 -10.66
C PHE A 133 4.96 -7.42 -11.04
N GLY A 134 4.43 -6.67 -10.08
CA GLY A 134 3.35 -5.71 -10.30
C GLY A 134 2.09 -6.02 -9.50
N PHE A 135 0.96 -5.45 -9.91
CA PHE A 135 -0.33 -5.66 -9.25
C PHE A 135 -1.48 -5.54 -10.25
N GLY A 136 -2.60 -6.22 -9.94
CA GLY A 136 -3.73 -6.33 -10.86
C GLY A 136 -4.58 -5.06 -10.98
N ILE A 137 -4.38 -4.10 -10.08
CA ILE A 137 -5.05 -2.80 -10.07
C ILE A 137 -4.05 -1.70 -9.69
N GLN A 138 -4.40 -0.44 -9.95
CA GLN A 138 -3.59 0.70 -9.54
C GLN A 138 -3.44 0.77 -8.01
N THR A 139 -2.22 0.95 -7.53
CA THR A 139 -1.92 1.23 -6.12
C THR A 139 -1.19 2.56 -5.98
N TYR A 140 -1.09 3.04 -4.74
CA TYR A 140 -0.63 4.37 -4.41
C TYR A 140 0.38 4.32 -3.28
N ASP A 141 1.33 5.26 -3.29
CA ASP A 141 2.22 5.57 -2.18
C ASP A 141 1.85 6.97 -1.70
N GLY A 142 1.10 7.04 -0.59
CA GLY A 142 0.33 8.24 -0.24
C GLY A 142 -0.59 8.67 -1.37
N SER A 143 -0.38 9.89 -1.91
CA SER A 143 -1.14 10.41 -3.06
C SER A 143 -0.51 10.09 -4.42
N ARG A 144 0.69 9.51 -4.44
CA ARG A 144 1.45 9.24 -5.67
C ARG A 144 1.01 7.94 -6.31
N THR A 145 0.79 7.94 -7.62
CA THR A 145 0.52 6.72 -8.37
C THR A 145 1.77 5.85 -8.43
N GLN A 146 1.64 4.54 -8.26
CA GLN A 146 2.74 3.60 -8.47
C GLN A 146 2.64 2.93 -9.85
N ALA A 147 3.73 2.83 -10.60
CA ALA A 147 3.70 2.11 -11.88
C ALA A 147 3.77 0.59 -11.67
N VAL A 148 2.64 0.00 -11.28
CA VAL A 148 2.51 -1.42 -10.90
C VAL A 148 2.05 -2.34 -12.03
N GLY A 149 2.16 -1.89 -13.29
CA GLY A 149 1.88 -2.73 -14.45
C GLY A 149 2.76 -3.99 -14.48
N TRP A 150 2.19 -5.12 -14.90
CA TRP A 150 2.84 -6.43 -14.84
C TRP A 150 4.13 -6.50 -15.64
N GLN A 151 5.15 -7.13 -15.05
CA GLN A 151 6.46 -7.39 -15.64
C GLN A 151 6.94 -8.79 -15.28
N ASP A 152 7.61 -9.46 -16.21
CA ASP A 152 8.11 -10.84 -15.99
C ASP A 152 9.42 -10.87 -15.20
N ARG A 153 10.12 -9.73 -15.14
CA ARG A 153 11.45 -9.60 -14.56
C ARG A 153 11.51 -8.45 -13.58
N TRP A 154 12.31 -8.61 -12.55
CA TRP A 154 12.49 -7.62 -11.48
C TRP A 154 13.17 -6.36 -12.00
N THR A 155 14.24 -6.49 -12.79
CA THR A 155 15.02 -5.34 -13.27
C THR A 155 14.19 -4.32 -14.05
N PRO A 156 13.43 -4.68 -15.10
CA PRO A 156 12.59 -3.72 -15.80
C PRO A 156 11.44 -3.19 -14.93
N PHE A 157 10.91 -4.00 -14.00
CA PHE A 157 9.88 -3.53 -13.07
C PHE A 157 10.41 -2.46 -12.11
N PHE A 158 11.60 -2.66 -11.52
CA PHE A 158 12.24 -1.67 -10.68
C PHE A 158 12.55 -0.38 -11.45
N ALA A 159 13.05 -0.49 -12.70
CA ALA A 159 13.28 0.66 -13.58
C ALA A 159 12.00 1.46 -13.85
N GLN A 160 10.88 0.76 -14.06
CA GLN A 160 9.55 1.35 -14.29
C GLN A 160 9.05 2.10 -13.06
N LEU A 161 9.19 1.54 -11.86
CA LEU A 161 8.83 2.23 -10.61
C LEU A 161 9.62 3.53 -10.43
N LEU A 162 10.93 3.49 -10.65
CA LEU A 162 11.78 4.69 -10.54
C LEU A 162 11.45 5.72 -11.62
N ALA A 163 11.17 5.28 -12.86
CA ALA A 163 10.78 6.19 -13.95
C ALA A 163 9.51 6.96 -13.62
N GLU A 164 8.53 6.29 -13.02
CA GLU A 164 7.28 6.91 -12.62
C GLU A 164 7.46 7.91 -11.48
N ALA A 165 8.28 7.58 -10.48
CA ALA A 165 8.65 8.51 -9.41
C ALA A 165 9.34 9.76 -9.96
N TYR A 166 10.28 9.58 -10.90
CA TYR A 166 10.98 10.68 -11.56
C TYR A 166 10.06 11.57 -12.40
N ARG A 167 9.13 10.95 -13.15
CA ARG A 167 8.13 11.67 -13.95
C ARG A 167 7.26 12.56 -13.06
N GLN A 168 6.72 12.01 -11.97
CA GLN A 168 5.88 12.77 -11.03
C GLN A 168 6.66 13.90 -10.35
N ASP A 169 7.92 13.67 -9.97
CA ASP A 169 8.78 14.71 -9.40
C ASP A 169 9.01 15.85 -10.39
N THR A 170 9.34 15.52 -11.64
CA THR A 170 9.54 16.52 -12.71
C THR A 170 8.27 17.30 -13.02
N GLU A 171 7.11 16.65 -13.01
CA GLU A 171 5.81 17.33 -13.23
C GLU A 171 5.45 18.29 -12.09
N ALA A 172 5.79 17.94 -10.85
CA ALA A 172 5.48 18.76 -9.68
C ALA A 172 6.48 19.91 -9.50
N ASN A 173 7.77 19.66 -9.74
CA ASN A 173 8.86 20.55 -9.36
C ASN A 173 9.61 21.18 -10.55
N GLY A 174 9.31 20.74 -11.77
CA GLY A 174 10.07 21.10 -12.97
C GLY A 174 11.35 20.29 -13.13
N THR A 175 12.08 20.51 -14.24
CA THR A 175 13.32 19.79 -14.52
C THR A 175 14.49 20.37 -13.73
N TRP A 176 15.25 19.49 -13.08
CA TRP A 176 16.52 19.83 -12.45
C TRP A 176 17.67 19.11 -13.18
N PRO A 177 18.57 19.84 -13.88
CA PRO A 177 19.60 19.22 -14.73
C PRO A 177 20.50 18.20 -14.01
N GLU A 178 20.90 18.46 -12.76
CA GLU A 178 21.72 17.55 -11.97
C GLU A 178 20.96 16.27 -11.61
N LEU A 179 19.67 16.38 -11.28
CA LEU A 179 18.81 15.22 -10.99
C LEU A 179 18.54 14.41 -12.26
N GLU A 180 18.27 15.04 -13.40
CA GLU A 180 18.11 14.37 -14.70
C GLU A 180 19.38 13.57 -15.06
N ALA A 181 20.57 14.19 -14.94
CA ALA A 181 21.83 13.51 -15.22
C ALA A 181 22.06 12.30 -14.28
N ALA A 182 21.72 12.44 -13.00
CA ALA A 182 21.78 11.34 -12.03
C ALA A 182 20.78 10.23 -12.38
N TYR A 183 19.52 10.57 -12.65
CA TYR A 183 18.46 9.66 -13.06
C TYR A 183 18.84 8.88 -14.32
N GLN A 184 19.33 9.55 -15.37
CA GLN A 184 19.79 8.91 -16.59
C GLN A 184 20.90 7.91 -16.32
N ARG A 185 21.87 8.25 -15.48
CA ARG A 185 22.96 7.33 -15.09
C ARG A 185 22.43 6.13 -14.29
N VAL A 186 21.49 6.36 -13.38
CA VAL A 186 20.85 5.29 -12.59
C VAL A 186 20.12 4.32 -13.52
N GLN A 187 19.28 4.82 -14.42
CA GLN A 187 18.51 4.01 -15.35
C GLN A 187 19.39 3.23 -16.33
N SER A 188 20.35 3.90 -16.97
CA SER A 188 21.14 3.32 -18.06
C SER A 188 22.30 2.44 -17.61
N HIS A 189 22.85 2.66 -16.41
CA HIS A 189 24.04 1.94 -15.94
C HIS A 189 23.82 1.21 -14.61
N LEU A 190 23.29 1.90 -13.58
CA LEU A 190 23.27 1.34 -12.23
C LEU A 190 22.20 0.26 -12.08
N ILE A 191 20.99 0.46 -12.61
CA ILE A 191 19.93 -0.54 -12.54
C ILE A 191 20.35 -1.83 -13.28
N PRO A 192 20.81 -1.80 -14.55
CA PRO A 192 21.29 -3.01 -15.22
C PRO A 192 22.46 -3.68 -14.49
N ARG A 193 23.38 -2.89 -13.91
CA ARG A 193 24.57 -3.45 -13.24
C ARG A 193 24.28 -4.03 -11.86
N LEU A 194 23.48 -3.36 -11.04
CA LEU A 194 23.25 -3.73 -9.64
C LEU A 194 22.00 -4.59 -9.48
N ILE A 195 20.87 -4.13 -10.05
CA ILE A 195 19.60 -4.85 -9.98
C ILE A 195 19.58 -6.00 -11.00
N GLY A 196 20.10 -5.77 -12.20
CA GLY A 196 20.24 -6.81 -13.23
C GLY A 196 21.13 -7.98 -12.81
N ALA A 197 22.12 -7.73 -11.94
CA ALA A 197 22.94 -8.80 -11.38
C ALA A 197 22.10 -9.81 -10.56
N LEU A 198 20.98 -9.42 -9.96
CA LEU A 198 20.12 -10.33 -9.21
C LEU A 198 19.43 -11.39 -10.10
N GLU A 199 19.40 -11.16 -11.41
CA GLU A 199 18.79 -12.05 -12.42
C GLU A 199 19.83 -12.58 -13.43
N ALA A 200 21.12 -12.39 -13.16
CA ALA A 200 22.22 -12.84 -14.02
C ALA A 200 22.79 -14.19 -13.56
N ASP A 201 23.53 -14.87 -14.43
CA ASP A 201 24.27 -16.09 -14.10
C ASP A 201 23.40 -17.22 -13.52
N GLY A 202 22.17 -17.36 -14.03
CA GLY A 202 21.20 -18.37 -13.58
C GLY A 202 20.47 -18.01 -12.27
N ARG A 203 20.69 -16.82 -11.71
CA ARG A 203 19.91 -16.30 -10.58
C ARG A 203 18.54 -15.82 -11.04
N SER A 204 17.57 -15.86 -10.13
CA SER A 204 16.24 -15.33 -10.35
C SER A 204 15.71 -14.70 -9.07
N VAL A 205 14.82 -13.72 -9.25
CA VAL A 205 14.10 -13.08 -8.15
C VAL A 205 12.71 -13.66 -8.11
N THR A 206 12.29 -14.15 -6.95
CA THR A 206 10.89 -14.57 -6.73
C THR A 206 10.05 -13.36 -6.34
N PRO A 207 8.98 -13.03 -7.10
CA PRO A 207 8.05 -11.99 -6.69
C PRO A 207 7.29 -12.42 -5.44
N VAL A 208 7.24 -11.54 -4.44
CA VAL A 208 6.40 -11.70 -3.24
C VAL A 208 5.55 -10.46 -3.06
N LEU A 209 4.35 -10.62 -2.50
CA LEU A 209 3.50 -9.50 -2.12
C LEU A 209 4.15 -8.78 -0.94
N ILE A 210 4.43 -7.50 -1.12
CA ILE A 210 4.99 -6.61 -0.10
C ILE A 210 3.91 -5.61 0.36
N HIS A 211 4.10 -4.95 1.51
CA HIS A 211 3.24 -3.85 1.95
C HIS A 211 3.39 -2.63 1.05
N GLY A 212 4.62 -2.34 0.62
CA GLY A 212 4.94 -1.30 -0.37
C GLY A 212 5.04 0.13 0.19
N ASP A 213 4.57 0.36 1.42
CA ASP A 213 4.72 1.62 2.17
C ASP A 213 4.98 1.32 3.66
N LEU A 214 5.96 0.47 3.96
CA LEU A 214 6.21 0.01 5.32
C LEU A 214 7.23 0.89 6.03
N TRP A 215 6.79 1.89 6.79
CA TRP A 215 7.64 2.72 7.66
C TRP A 215 7.04 2.83 9.06
N ASP A 216 7.71 3.48 9.99
CA ASP A 216 7.33 3.52 11.41
C ASP A 216 5.90 4.02 11.66
N ARG A 217 5.38 4.92 10.82
CA ARG A 217 3.99 5.41 10.96
C ARG A 217 2.91 4.46 10.43
N ASN A 218 3.30 3.47 9.63
CA ASN A 218 2.42 2.44 9.09
C ASN A 218 2.55 1.12 9.88
N VAL A 219 3.15 1.18 11.07
CA VAL A 219 3.23 0.07 12.01
C VAL A 219 2.67 0.49 13.36
N GLY A 220 1.79 -0.35 13.92
CA GLY A 220 1.20 -0.16 15.24
C GLY A 220 1.54 -1.32 16.17
N VAL A 221 1.67 -1.03 17.46
CA VAL A 221 1.84 -2.05 18.51
C VAL A 221 0.53 -2.16 19.26
N GLU A 222 -0.09 -3.34 19.25
CA GLU A 222 -1.37 -3.55 19.94
C GLU A 222 -1.19 -3.51 21.46
N GLN A 223 -2.02 -2.73 22.14
CA GLN A 223 -1.87 -2.41 23.57
C GLN A 223 -1.88 -3.66 24.47
N ASN A 224 -2.68 -4.67 24.13
CA ASN A 224 -2.89 -5.84 25.00
C ASN A 224 -1.88 -6.97 24.77
N THR A 225 -1.39 -7.11 23.54
CA THR A 225 -0.56 -8.26 23.10
C THR A 225 0.89 -7.86 22.83
N SER A 226 1.14 -6.55 22.68
CA SER A 226 2.39 -6.00 22.14
C SER A 226 2.76 -6.61 20.78
N ASP A 227 1.75 -7.02 20.01
CA ASP A 227 1.90 -7.54 18.67
C ASP A 227 2.04 -6.39 17.67
N PRO A 228 2.96 -6.50 16.68
CA PRO A 228 3.01 -5.55 15.58
C PRO A 228 1.86 -5.82 14.60
N TRP A 229 1.30 -4.72 14.10
CA TRP A 229 0.31 -4.69 13.04
C TRP A 229 0.74 -3.68 11.97
N ILE A 230 0.53 -4.00 10.69
CA ILE A 230 0.83 -3.13 9.56
C ILE A 230 -0.47 -2.69 8.87
N PHE A 231 -0.51 -1.47 8.38
CA PHE A 231 -1.70 -0.85 7.78
C PHE A 231 -1.28 0.23 6.76
N ASP A 232 -2.23 0.70 5.96
CA ASP A 232 -2.04 1.78 4.98
C ASP A 232 -1.12 1.34 3.83
N CYS A 233 -1.46 0.20 3.22
CA CYS A 233 -0.60 -0.44 2.23
C CYS A 233 -0.67 0.19 0.82
N GLY A 234 0.48 0.22 0.15
CA GLY A 234 0.65 0.51 -1.27
C GLY A 234 1.16 -0.72 -2.02
N VAL A 235 0.41 -1.82 -1.99
CA VAL A 235 0.96 -3.14 -2.34
C VAL A 235 1.36 -3.32 -3.81
N TYR A 236 2.31 -4.23 -4.02
CA TYR A 236 2.58 -4.86 -5.31
C TYR A 236 3.44 -6.12 -5.08
N TYR A 237 3.57 -6.96 -6.09
CA TYR A 237 4.52 -8.08 -6.09
C TYR A 237 5.91 -7.58 -6.49
N ALA A 238 6.90 -7.78 -5.62
CA ALA A 238 8.24 -7.21 -5.71
C ALA A 238 9.33 -8.20 -5.28
N HIS A 239 10.59 -7.82 -5.43
CA HIS A 239 11.67 -8.42 -4.64
C HIS A 239 11.42 -8.15 -3.14
N HIS A 240 11.50 -9.16 -2.28
CA HIS A 240 11.20 -9.03 -0.85
C HIS A 240 12.01 -7.96 -0.11
N GLU A 241 13.28 -7.73 -0.50
CA GLU A 241 14.11 -6.65 0.06
C GLU A 241 13.56 -5.24 -0.21
N MET A 242 12.71 -5.04 -1.23
CA MET A 242 12.09 -3.74 -1.51
C MET A 242 11.28 -3.22 -0.31
N GLU A 243 10.62 -4.13 0.43
CA GLU A 243 9.85 -3.81 1.63
C GLU A 243 10.66 -3.08 2.71
N LEU A 244 11.96 -3.41 2.81
CA LEU A 244 12.85 -2.89 3.83
C LEU A 244 13.66 -1.67 3.35
N GLY A 245 13.54 -1.30 2.08
CA GLY A 245 14.32 -0.22 1.48
C GLY A 245 14.12 1.13 2.20
N ILE A 246 12.87 1.44 2.54
CA ILE A 246 12.49 2.70 3.20
C ILE A 246 13.11 2.84 4.61
N TRP A 247 13.33 1.74 5.33
CA TRP A 247 13.97 1.74 6.66
C TRP A 247 15.47 2.05 6.63
N ARG A 248 16.08 2.07 5.44
CA ARG A 248 17.50 2.43 5.26
C ARG A 248 17.71 3.87 4.83
N ALA A 249 16.65 4.58 4.45
CA ALA A 249 16.75 6.00 4.16
C ALA A 249 17.04 6.75 5.47
N GLU A 250 17.98 7.69 5.44
CA GLU A 250 18.11 8.64 6.53
C GLU A 250 16.81 9.45 6.58
N ASN A 251 16.13 9.45 7.73
CA ASN A 251 14.94 10.27 7.92
C ASN A 251 15.35 11.74 7.73
N ILE A 252 14.96 12.31 6.59
CA ILE A 252 15.01 13.75 6.36
C ILE A 252 13.80 14.34 7.09
N GLY A 253 13.90 14.36 8.43
CA GLY A 253 12.93 14.97 9.33
C GLY A 253 13.04 16.48 9.35
#